data_AF-A0A9X4E3V9-F1
#
_entry.id   AF-A0A9X4E3V9-F1
#
_cell.length_a   1.000
_cell.length_b   1.000
_cell.length_c   1.000
_cell.angle_alpha   90.00
_cell.angle_beta   90.00
_cell.angle_gamma   90.00
#
_symmetry.space_group_name_H-M   'P 1'
#
loop_
_entity.id
_entity.type
_entity.pdbx_description
1 polymer ?
#
loop_
_entity_poly.entity_id
_entity_poly.type
_entity_poly.pdbx_seq_one_letter_code
_entity_poly.pdbx_strand_id
1 'polypeptide(L)'
;MGRKPSVNFHLPQGMRMRKRLRKSGAVAVYYFYEIRENGKRREVPLGTDYTAAVHKWSQLEMDKKPKEAAVTYYTIKAKYLTAKLPELSRGTQRAYMQAFKRLDEFFGNPDAPLEDIEPAHIKEYLKWRSSPVQSGIELALFSNLWNLAVESGYLNQPNPAKAVKKHKTAKREVYIEDSLYELVYSHANQMMKDLMDLAYLLGQRPVDIVSLHTRQIIEDELHITQQKTKARLRFEIIGKTKEIIDRIKPDNGYLFINRHGRPLTPDTLRQQFRELKEAILKSHPDRHDELKNFQFRDLRAKAATDLYLSGSKSRAQEQLGHTSGRMTERYIRKTKLLKPLEK
;
A
#
# COMPACT_ATOMS: atom_id res chain seq x y z
N MET A 1 -8.41 37.71 -34.67
CA MET A 1 -7.45 37.62 -35.80
C MET A 1 -6.52 38.83 -35.76
N GLY A 2 -5.21 38.62 -35.73
CA GLY A 2 -4.21 39.70 -35.64
C GLY A 2 -4.04 40.46 -36.96
N ARG A 3 -3.56 41.71 -36.87
CA ARG A 3 -3.24 42.56 -38.03
C ARG A 3 -2.17 41.87 -38.89
N LYS A 4 -2.44 41.68 -40.20
CA LYS A 4 -1.45 41.12 -41.14
C LYS A 4 -0.21 42.03 -41.20
N PRO A 5 1.01 41.49 -41.22
CA PRO A 5 2.23 42.29 -41.37
C PRO A 5 2.20 43.07 -42.70
N SER A 6 2.70 44.30 -42.70
CA SER A 6 2.87 45.12 -43.92
C SER A 6 4.21 44.89 -44.62
N VAL A 7 5.17 44.23 -43.96
CA VAL A 7 6.51 43.91 -44.45
C VAL A 7 7.00 42.58 -43.85
N ASN A 8 7.98 41.94 -44.49
CA ASN A 8 8.60 40.67 -44.05
C ASN A 8 7.61 39.48 -43.94
N PHE A 9 6.89 39.20 -45.02
CA PHE A 9 5.86 38.16 -45.09
C PHE A 9 6.35 36.72 -44.81
N HIS A 10 7.65 36.49 -44.90
CA HIS A 10 8.27 35.18 -44.64
C HIS A 10 8.44 34.89 -43.15
N LEU A 11 8.26 35.87 -42.26
CA LEU A 11 8.47 35.68 -40.83
C LEU A 11 7.25 35.04 -40.14
N PRO A 12 7.49 34.07 -39.23
CA PRO A 12 6.43 33.53 -38.38
C PRO A 12 5.72 34.59 -37.53
N GLN A 13 4.50 34.28 -37.09
CA GLN A 13 3.68 35.19 -36.29
C GLN A 13 4.38 35.61 -34.99
N GLY A 14 4.38 36.92 -34.69
CA GLY A 14 5.06 37.46 -33.51
C GLY A 14 6.57 37.66 -33.67
N MET A 15 7.20 37.15 -34.73
CA MET A 15 8.61 37.39 -35.03
C MET A 15 8.79 38.76 -35.74
N ARG A 16 9.91 39.44 -35.47
CA ARG A 16 10.28 40.75 -36.04
C ARG A 16 11.71 40.73 -36.51
N MET A 17 11.96 41.35 -37.66
CA MET A 17 13.31 41.57 -38.19
C MET A 17 13.66 43.05 -38.13
N ARG A 18 14.84 43.37 -37.58
CA ARG A 18 15.41 44.72 -37.54
C ARG A 18 16.73 44.74 -38.29
N LYS A 19 16.91 45.72 -39.18
CA LYS A 19 18.17 45.98 -39.87
C LYS A 19 18.88 47.13 -39.16
N ARG A 20 20.17 46.98 -38.89
CA ARG A 20 21.00 48.03 -38.27
C ARG A 20 22.30 48.19 -39.05
N LEU A 21 22.61 49.43 -39.41
CA LEU A 21 23.89 49.77 -40.03
C LEU A 21 25.01 49.70 -38.97
N ARG A 22 26.06 48.92 -39.25
CA ARG A 22 27.26 48.88 -38.41
C ARG A 22 28.21 50.01 -38.80
N LYS A 23 29.12 50.37 -37.88
CA LYS A 23 30.19 51.36 -38.13
C LYS A 23 31.07 51.00 -39.35
N SER A 24 31.11 49.73 -39.73
CA SER A 24 31.83 49.22 -40.91
C SER A 24 31.05 49.35 -42.24
N GLY A 25 29.88 49.99 -42.25
CA GLY A 25 29.01 50.10 -43.43
C GLY A 25 28.17 48.85 -43.75
N ALA A 26 28.44 47.71 -43.10
CA ALA A 26 27.66 46.49 -43.26
C ALA A 26 26.30 46.58 -42.54
N VAL A 27 25.24 46.06 -43.16
CA VAL A 27 23.90 45.96 -42.55
C VAL A 27 23.78 44.65 -41.80
N ALA A 28 23.58 44.71 -40.50
CA ALA A 28 23.31 43.54 -39.66
C ALA A 28 21.81 43.34 -39.46
N VAL A 29 21.37 42.08 -39.53
CA VAL A 29 19.98 41.67 -39.33
C VAL A 29 19.85 41.03 -37.96
N TYR A 30 18.84 41.44 -37.19
CA TYR A 30 18.52 40.92 -35.88
C TYR A 30 17.06 40.46 -35.86
N TYR A 31 16.83 39.28 -35.28
CA TYR A 31 15.53 38.68 -35.11
C TYR A 31 15.08 38.79 -33.65
N PHE A 32 13.82 39.18 -33.46
CA PHE A 32 13.19 39.34 -32.15
C PHE A 32 11.84 38.65 -32.13
N TYR A 33 11.41 38.24 -30.93
CA TYR A 33 10.08 37.74 -30.66
C TYR A 33 9.29 38.75 -29.82
N GLU A 34 8.14 39.19 -30.32
CA GLU A 34 7.28 40.16 -29.65
C GLU A 34 6.35 39.43 -28.67
N ILE A 35 6.53 39.69 -27.37
CA ILE A 35 5.64 39.22 -26.30
C ILE A 35 4.86 40.40 -25.71
N ARG A 36 3.68 40.11 -25.14
CA ARG A 36 2.93 41.08 -24.35
C ARG A 36 3.02 40.67 -22.89
N GLU A 37 3.57 41.56 -22.06
CA GLU A 37 3.73 41.38 -20.62
C GLU A 37 3.04 42.57 -19.95
N ASN A 38 2.02 42.32 -19.12
CA ASN A 38 1.21 43.36 -18.46
C ASN A 38 0.65 44.44 -19.42
N GLY A 39 0.19 44.02 -20.60
CA GLY A 39 -0.37 44.91 -21.63
C GLY A 39 0.66 45.73 -22.42
N LYS A 40 1.95 45.69 -22.04
CA LYS A 40 3.05 46.36 -22.76
C LYS A 40 3.77 45.37 -23.70
N ARG A 41 4.26 45.88 -24.83
CA ARG A 41 5.03 45.08 -25.80
C ARG A 41 6.48 45.01 -25.37
N ARG A 42 7.05 43.81 -25.38
CA ARG A 42 8.46 43.55 -25.10
C ARG A 42 9.04 42.66 -26.21
N GLU A 43 10.25 42.97 -26.66
CA GLU A 43 10.95 42.19 -27.68
C GLU A 43 12.03 41.31 -27.01
N VAL A 44 11.97 40.01 -27.24
CA VAL A 44 12.97 39.03 -26.79
C VAL A 44 13.95 38.77 -27.94
N PRO A 45 15.27 38.95 -27.75
CA PRO A 45 16.25 38.73 -28.82
C PRO A 45 16.40 37.23 -29.16
N LEU A 46 16.24 36.88 -30.43
CA LEU A 46 16.40 35.50 -30.92
C LEU A 46 17.79 35.25 -31.52
N GLY A 47 18.43 36.29 -32.07
CA GLY A 47 19.78 36.23 -32.63
C GLY A 47 19.87 36.92 -34.01
N THR A 48 20.96 36.66 -34.73
CA THR A 48 21.22 37.23 -36.07
C THR A 48 21.10 36.21 -37.20
N ASP A 49 21.03 34.92 -36.87
CA ASP A 49 20.83 33.83 -37.82
C ASP A 49 19.34 33.46 -37.90
N TYR A 50 18.82 33.31 -39.12
CA TYR A 50 17.39 33.12 -39.35
C TYR A 50 16.90 31.75 -38.86
N THR A 51 17.59 30.67 -39.18
CA THR A 51 17.14 29.30 -38.87
C THR A 51 17.21 29.05 -37.36
N ALA A 52 18.28 29.50 -36.71
CA ALA A 52 18.41 29.47 -35.26
C ALA A 52 17.33 30.32 -34.56
N ALA A 53 16.97 31.46 -35.14
CA ALA A 53 15.92 32.31 -34.59
C ALA A 53 14.52 31.69 -34.74
N VAL A 54 14.23 31.02 -35.86
CA VAL A 54 12.98 30.27 -36.06
C VAL A 54 12.87 29.09 -35.07
N HIS A 55 13.98 28.40 -34.79
CA HIS A 55 14.00 27.31 -33.80
C HIS A 55 13.66 27.83 -32.39
N LYS A 56 14.31 28.92 -31.95
CA LYS A 56 14.01 29.55 -30.64
C LYS A 56 12.58 30.10 -30.58
N TRP A 57 12.09 30.68 -31.67
CA TRP A 57 10.69 31.12 -31.78
C TRP A 57 9.72 29.95 -31.59
N SER A 58 9.98 28.81 -32.24
CA SER A 58 9.12 27.62 -32.12
C SER A 58 9.07 27.10 -30.68
N GLN A 59 10.19 27.11 -29.96
CA GLN A 59 10.23 26.73 -28.54
C GLN A 59 9.35 27.65 -27.69
N LEU A 60 9.49 28.97 -27.88
CA LEU A 60 8.70 29.98 -27.14
C LEU A 60 7.20 29.92 -27.46
N GLU A 61 6.81 29.55 -28.67
CA GLU A 61 5.40 29.32 -29.05
C GLU A 61 4.84 28.01 -28.47
N MET A 62 5.66 26.95 -28.40
CA MET A 62 5.27 25.71 -27.72
C MET A 62 5.01 25.95 -26.24
N ASP A 63 5.85 26.75 -25.57
CA ASP A 63 5.69 27.12 -24.16
C ASP A 63 4.47 28.04 -23.91
N LYS A 64 3.98 28.75 -24.93
CA LYS A 64 2.80 29.63 -24.84
C LYS A 64 1.48 28.94 -25.06
N LYS A 65 1.44 27.78 -25.73
CA LYS A 65 0.19 27.03 -25.83
C LYS A 65 -0.22 26.67 -24.39
N PRO A 66 -1.44 26.99 -23.94
CA PRO A 66 -1.92 26.43 -22.70
C PRO A 66 -1.82 24.91 -22.85
N LYS A 67 -0.95 24.25 -22.06
CA LYS A 67 -1.01 22.80 -21.91
C LYS A 67 -2.48 22.48 -21.65
N GLU A 68 -3.10 21.66 -22.49
CA GLU A 68 -4.45 21.14 -22.22
C GLU A 68 -4.51 20.79 -20.74
N ALA A 69 -5.52 21.29 -20.00
CA ALA A 69 -5.54 21.33 -18.53
C ALA A 69 -4.83 20.11 -17.94
N ALA A 70 -3.57 20.32 -17.49
CA ALA A 70 -2.67 19.21 -17.25
C ALA A 70 -3.32 18.24 -16.28
N VAL A 71 -3.37 16.95 -16.63
CA VAL A 71 -4.01 15.96 -15.77
C VAL A 71 -3.20 15.89 -14.48
N THR A 72 -3.84 16.28 -13.38
CA THR A 72 -3.18 16.40 -12.10
C THR A 72 -3.38 15.18 -11.21
N TYR A 73 -2.63 15.14 -10.12
CA TYR A 73 -2.80 14.19 -9.05
C TYR A 73 -4.26 14.14 -8.54
N TYR A 74 -4.89 15.29 -8.26
CA TYR A 74 -6.28 15.29 -7.78
C TYR A 74 -7.29 14.79 -8.80
N THR A 75 -7.05 15.04 -10.10
CA THR A 75 -7.93 14.57 -11.18
C THR A 75 -8.02 13.04 -11.18
N ILE A 76 -6.88 12.36 -11.11
CA ILE A 76 -6.83 10.90 -11.09
C ILE A 76 -7.26 10.33 -9.75
N LYS A 77 -6.95 11.01 -8.64
CA LYS A 77 -7.47 10.62 -7.32
C LYS A 77 -8.99 10.60 -7.32
N ALA A 78 -9.66 11.64 -7.81
CA ALA A 78 -11.12 11.71 -7.87
C ALA A 78 -11.70 10.53 -8.66
N LYS A 79 -11.12 10.23 -9.83
CA LYS A 79 -11.51 9.07 -10.66
C LYS A 79 -11.27 7.74 -9.94
N TYR A 80 -10.17 7.60 -9.20
CA TYR A 80 -9.88 6.39 -8.44
C TYR A 80 -10.87 6.17 -7.31
N LEU A 81 -11.25 7.23 -6.59
CA LEU A 81 -12.22 7.17 -5.49
C LEU A 81 -13.60 6.70 -5.96
N THR A 82 -14.01 7.05 -7.17
CA THR A 82 -15.32 6.67 -7.72
C THR A 82 -15.28 5.32 -8.44
N ALA A 83 -14.26 5.07 -9.26
CA ALA A 83 -14.24 3.91 -10.15
C ALA A 83 -13.57 2.67 -9.55
N LYS A 84 -12.55 2.81 -8.70
CA LYS A 84 -11.71 1.69 -8.25
C LYS A 84 -11.76 1.41 -6.77
N LEU A 85 -11.82 2.44 -5.92
CA LEU A 85 -11.84 2.28 -4.46
C LEU A 85 -13.04 1.41 -3.99
N PRO A 86 -14.28 1.57 -4.50
CA PRO A 86 -15.43 0.80 -4.02
C PRO A 86 -15.34 -0.71 -4.28
N GLU A 87 -14.62 -1.12 -5.33
CA GLU A 87 -14.40 -2.53 -5.69
C GLU A 87 -13.47 -3.26 -4.69
N LEU A 88 -12.70 -2.50 -3.91
CA LEU A 88 -11.72 -3.05 -2.97
C LEU A 88 -12.39 -3.45 -1.64
N SER A 89 -11.76 -4.38 -0.92
CA SER A 89 -12.21 -4.74 0.42
C SER A 89 -12.23 -3.53 1.37
N ARG A 90 -13.17 -3.49 2.32
CA ARG A 90 -13.26 -2.40 3.32
C ARG A 90 -11.94 -2.14 4.06
N GLY A 91 -11.16 -3.19 4.32
CA GLY A 91 -9.83 -3.05 4.94
C GLY A 91 -8.83 -2.31 4.05
N THR A 92 -8.80 -2.66 2.76
CA THR A 92 -7.99 -1.97 1.75
C THR A 92 -8.44 -0.52 1.58
N GLN A 93 -9.75 -0.27 1.51
CA GLN A 93 -10.30 1.08 1.41
C GLN A 93 -9.84 1.97 2.56
N ARG A 94 -9.97 1.50 3.81
CA ARG A 94 -9.49 2.24 5.00
C ARG A 94 -8.00 2.53 4.93
N ALA A 95 -7.19 1.55 4.54
CA ALA A 95 -5.74 1.73 4.40
C ALA A 95 -5.41 2.78 3.32
N TYR A 96 -6.07 2.73 2.17
CA TYR A 96 -5.88 3.69 1.09
C TYR A 96 -6.35 5.09 1.44
N MET A 97 -7.44 5.24 2.20
CA MET A 97 -7.86 6.55 2.70
C MET A 97 -6.83 7.20 3.62
N GLN A 98 -6.10 6.42 4.44
CA GLN A 98 -5.00 6.96 5.23
C GLN A 98 -3.77 7.28 4.37
N ALA A 99 -3.49 6.45 3.35
CA ALA A 99 -2.41 6.70 2.41
C ALA A 99 -2.65 7.97 1.57
N PHE A 100 -3.90 8.21 1.13
CA PHE A 100 -4.28 9.43 0.42
C PHE A 100 -3.91 10.67 1.20
N LYS A 101 -4.14 10.72 2.52
CA LYS A 101 -3.75 11.89 3.33
C LYS A 101 -2.28 12.27 3.19
N ARG A 102 -1.40 11.27 3.05
CA ARG A 102 0.06 11.50 2.89
C ARG A 102 0.45 11.81 1.47
N LEU A 103 -0.25 11.26 0.49
CA LEU A 103 -0.05 11.63 -0.91
C LEU A 103 -0.59 13.04 -1.19
N ASP A 104 -1.72 13.42 -0.59
CA ASP A 104 -2.30 14.78 -0.64
C ASP A 104 -1.33 15.82 -0.09
N GLU A 105 -0.72 15.52 1.05
CA GLU A 105 0.25 16.42 1.70
C GLU A 105 1.48 16.69 0.84
N PHE A 106 1.91 15.71 0.02
CA PHE A 106 3.14 15.82 -0.77
C PHE A 106 2.91 16.21 -2.24
N PHE A 107 1.90 15.62 -2.89
CA PHE A 107 1.60 15.83 -4.32
C PHE A 107 0.41 16.77 -4.56
N GLY A 108 -0.30 17.19 -3.50
CA GLY A 108 -1.51 18.01 -3.61
C GLY A 108 -1.28 19.51 -3.36
N ASN A 109 -0.07 19.97 -3.02
CA ASN A 109 0.19 21.38 -2.74
C ASN A 109 1.55 21.88 -3.26
N PRO A 110 1.61 22.49 -4.46
CA PRO A 110 0.51 22.62 -5.42
C PRO A 110 0.11 21.27 -6.03
N ASP A 111 -1.11 21.17 -6.57
CA ASP A 111 -1.60 19.96 -7.23
C ASP A 111 -0.68 19.57 -8.40
N ALA A 112 0.07 18.49 -8.21
CA ALA A 112 1.15 18.11 -9.11
C ALA A 112 0.59 17.63 -10.46
N PRO A 113 1.03 18.21 -11.59
CA PRO A 113 0.79 17.63 -12.91
C PRO A 113 1.45 16.26 -12.99
N LEU A 114 0.72 15.23 -13.41
CA LEU A 114 1.27 13.87 -13.41
C LEU A 114 2.43 13.70 -14.40
N GLU A 115 2.40 14.45 -15.51
CA GLU A 115 3.48 14.51 -16.50
C GLU A 115 4.82 14.94 -15.90
N ASP A 116 4.79 15.77 -14.86
CA ASP A 116 5.99 16.34 -14.25
C ASP A 116 6.50 15.46 -13.08
N ILE A 117 5.81 14.37 -12.72
CA ILE A 117 6.24 13.49 -11.61
C ILE A 117 7.26 12.46 -12.09
N GLU A 118 8.53 12.74 -11.82
CA GLU A 118 9.66 11.85 -12.09
C GLU A 118 10.01 10.89 -10.94
N PRO A 119 10.83 9.85 -11.19
CA PRO A 119 11.36 8.96 -10.14
C PRO A 119 12.10 9.71 -9.01
N ALA A 120 12.71 10.85 -9.31
CA ALA A 120 13.36 11.70 -8.30
C ALA A 120 12.37 12.17 -7.24
N HIS A 121 11.19 12.65 -7.63
CA HIS A 121 10.13 13.08 -6.71
C HIS A 121 9.60 11.92 -5.85
N ILE A 122 9.52 10.71 -6.41
CA ILE A 122 9.17 9.50 -5.63
C ILE A 122 10.25 9.20 -4.59
N LYS A 123 11.54 9.39 -4.92
CA LYS A 123 12.63 9.19 -3.97
C LYS A 123 12.60 10.24 -2.86
N GLU A 124 12.29 11.49 -3.19
CA GLU A 124 12.07 12.57 -2.22
C GLU A 124 10.89 12.27 -1.31
N TYR A 125 9.77 11.78 -1.85
CA TYR A 125 8.62 11.31 -1.08
C TYR A 125 9.04 10.25 -0.06
N LEU A 126 9.80 9.24 -0.48
CA LEU A 126 10.29 8.19 0.42
C LEU A 126 11.30 8.71 1.46
N LYS A 127 12.06 9.77 1.17
CA LYS A 127 12.97 10.40 2.13
C LYS A 127 12.18 11.20 3.17
N TRP A 128 11.17 11.95 2.72
CA TRP A 128 10.23 12.67 3.56
C TRP A 128 9.43 11.70 4.45
N ARG A 129 9.03 10.56 3.89
CA ARG A 129 8.29 9.53 4.61
C ARG A 129 9.23 8.61 5.41
N SER A 130 9.37 8.89 6.70
CA SER A 130 10.21 8.12 7.64
C SER A 130 9.72 6.70 7.95
N SER A 131 8.46 6.36 7.67
CA SER A 131 7.87 5.05 8.02
C SER A 131 7.96 4.04 6.86
N PRO A 132 8.80 2.98 6.95
CA PRO A 132 9.01 2.03 5.86
C PRO A 132 7.76 1.25 5.41
N VAL A 133 6.92 0.83 6.36
CA VAL A 133 5.72 0.04 6.04
C VAL A 133 4.67 0.90 5.37
N GLN A 134 4.36 2.06 5.95
CA GLN A 134 3.35 2.97 5.41
C GLN A 134 3.74 3.53 4.04
N SER A 135 5.01 3.91 3.86
CA SER A 135 5.48 4.39 2.55
C SER A 135 5.36 3.34 1.45
N GLY A 136 5.46 2.05 1.79
CA GLY A 136 5.20 0.96 0.85
C GLY A 136 3.74 0.86 0.41
N ILE A 137 2.78 1.12 1.31
CA ILE A 137 1.34 1.14 1.01
C ILE A 137 1.00 2.39 0.20
N GLU A 138 1.50 3.55 0.61
CA GLU A 138 1.34 4.83 -0.08
C GLU A 138 1.86 4.74 -1.51
N LEU A 139 3.03 4.16 -1.73
CA LEU A 139 3.61 3.99 -3.06
C LEU A 139 2.86 2.95 -3.92
N ALA A 140 2.27 1.93 -3.29
CA ALA A 140 1.40 0.99 -3.99
C ALA A 140 0.11 1.68 -4.47
N LEU A 141 -0.49 2.52 -3.63
CA LEU A 141 -1.62 3.36 -4.03
C LEU A 141 -1.25 4.32 -5.15
N PHE A 142 -0.13 5.05 -5.03
CA PHE A 142 0.38 5.93 -6.08
C PHE A 142 0.55 5.16 -7.40
N SER A 143 1.12 3.96 -7.36
CA SER A 143 1.26 3.13 -8.55
C SER A 143 -0.08 2.76 -9.19
N ASN A 144 -1.12 2.52 -8.38
CA ASN A 144 -2.46 2.23 -8.90
C ASN A 144 -3.10 3.47 -9.53
N LEU A 145 -2.89 4.66 -8.95
CA LEU A 145 -3.33 5.93 -9.56
C LEU A 145 -2.66 6.11 -10.91
N TRP A 146 -1.34 5.91 -10.99
CA TRP A 146 -0.60 6.04 -12.24
C TRP A 146 -1.11 5.07 -13.31
N ASN A 147 -1.28 3.79 -12.97
CA ASN A 147 -1.78 2.81 -13.92
C ASN A 147 -3.20 3.17 -14.39
N LEU A 148 -4.08 3.65 -13.50
CA LEU A 148 -5.41 4.14 -13.90
C LEU A 148 -5.31 5.32 -14.88
N ALA A 149 -4.36 6.24 -14.68
CA ALA A 149 -4.14 7.36 -15.57
C ALA A 149 -3.70 6.88 -16.97
N VAL A 150 -2.78 5.91 -17.04
CA VAL A 150 -2.34 5.29 -18.29
C VAL A 150 -3.47 4.52 -18.98
N GLU A 151 -4.18 3.66 -18.26
CA GLU A 151 -5.34 2.90 -18.77
C GLU A 151 -6.46 3.81 -19.28
N SER A 152 -6.59 4.99 -18.69
CA SER A 152 -7.57 6.00 -19.10
C SER A 152 -7.13 6.88 -20.27
N GLY A 153 -5.91 6.70 -20.79
CA GLY A 153 -5.36 7.50 -21.88
C GLY A 153 -4.88 8.91 -21.47
N TYR A 154 -4.77 9.20 -20.18
CA TYR A 154 -4.27 10.50 -19.69
C TYR A 154 -2.75 10.61 -19.71
N LEU A 155 -2.03 9.47 -19.68
CA LEU A 155 -0.57 9.42 -19.65
C LEU A 155 -0.08 8.29 -20.55
N ASN A 156 1.02 8.55 -21.26
CA ASN A 156 1.72 7.53 -22.05
C ASN A 156 3.09 7.14 -21.46
N GLN A 157 3.45 7.74 -20.31
CA GLN A 157 4.74 7.55 -19.67
C GLN A 157 4.75 6.36 -18.68
N PRO A 158 5.92 5.69 -18.52
CA PRO A 158 6.05 4.60 -17.57
C PRO A 158 5.89 5.10 -16.12
N ASN A 159 5.36 4.23 -15.26
CA ASN A 159 5.15 4.55 -13.85
C ASN A 159 6.49 4.84 -13.12
N PRO A 160 6.72 6.05 -12.61
CA PRO A 160 7.99 6.47 -12.01
C PRO A 160 8.28 5.72 -10.71
N ALA A 161 7.24 5.26 -10.01
CA ALA A 161 7.39 4.50 -8.77
C ALA A 161 8.00 3.10 -8.98
N LYS A 162 7.94 2.55 -10.21
CA LYS A 162 8.52 1.22 -10.50
C LYS A 162 10.05 1.24 -10.49
N ALA A 163 10.67 2.35 -10.85
CA ALA A 163 12.12 2.50 -10.88
C ALA A 163 12.74 2.72 -9.49
N VAL A 164 11.93 3.08 -8.48
CA VAL A 164 12.44 3.47 -7.16
C VAL A 164 12.42 2.30 -6.18
N LYS A 165 13.57 2.06 -5.55
CA LYS A 165 13.72 1.05 -4.50
C LYS A 165 12.98 1.46 -3.23
N LYS A 166 12.02 0.63 -2.82
CA LYS A 166 11.25 0.80 -1.58
C LYS A 166 12.13 0.61 -0.34
N HIS A 167 11.71 1.19 0.79
CA HIS A 167 12.33 0.92 2.09
C HIS A 167 12.24 -0.56 2.44
N LYS A 168 13.33 -1.11 2.98
CA LYS A 168 13.33 -2.49 3.50
C LYS A 168 12.50 -2.52 4.78
N THR A 169 11.65 -3.53 4.90
CA THR A 169 10.88 -3.80 6.12
C THR A 169 11.41 -5.10 6.73
N ALA A 170 11.74 -5.06 8.02
CA ALA A 170 12.12 -6.26 8.75
C ALA A 170 10.93 -7.23 8.78
N LYS A 171 11.21 -8.51 8.53
CA LYS A 171 10.20 -9.55 8.72
C LYS A 171 10.07 -9.80 10.20
N ARG A 172 8.84 -10.02 10.65
CA ARG A 172 8.59 -10.47 12.02
C ARG A 172 9.07 -11.92 12.16
N GLU A 173 9.78 -12.23 13.24
CA GLU A 173 10.38 -13.55 13.51
C GLU A 173 9.96 -14.14 14.87
N VAL A 174 9.03 -13.48 15.57
CA VAL A 174 8.53 -13.90 16.87
C VAL A 174 7.91 -15.30 16.81
N TYR A 175 8.46 -16.23 17.59
CA TYR A 175 7.85 -17.49 17.99
C TYR A 175 7.31 -17.35 19.41
N ILE A 176 6.17 -17.98 19.69
CA ILE A 176 5.55 -17.96 21.02
C ILE A 176 5.89 -19.29 21.69
N GLU A 177 6.75 -19.22 22.70
CA GLU A 177 7.10 -20.37 23.54
C GLU A 177 5.88 -20.84 24.35
N ASP A 178 5.88 -22.13 24.69
CA ASP A 178 4.79 -22.74 25.46
C ASP A 178 4.64 -22.07 26.83
N SER A 179 5.73 -21.73 27.50
CA SER A 179 5.71 -21.01 28.78
C SER A 179 5.00 -19.65 28.68
N LEU A 180 5.24 -18.89 27.61
CA LEU A 180 4.57 -17.61 27.38
C LEU A 180 3.10 -17.80 26.97
N TYR A 181 2.81 -18.83 26.16
CA TYR A 181 1.44 -19.19 25.80
C TYR A 181 0.62 -19.51 27.06
N GLU A 182 1.11 -20.40 27.92
CA GLU A 182 0.46 -20.82 29.17
C GLU A 182 0.31 -19.68 30.17
N LEU A 183 1.31 -18.79 30.27
CA LEU A 183 1.21 -17.58 31.10
C LEU A 183 0.03 -16.71 30.66
N VAL A 184 -0.08 -16.43 29.36
CA VAL A 184 -1.19 -15.62 28.83
C VAL A 184 -2.53 -16.36 28.94
N TYR A 185 -2.52 -17.67 28.67
CA TYR A 185 -3.70 -18.52 28.72
C TYR A 185 -4.29 -18.61 30.14
N SER A 186 -3.45 -18.78 31.17
CA SER A 186 -3.91 -18.87 32.57
C SER A 186 -4.61 -17.60 33.06
N HIS A 187 -4.21 -16.42 32.58
CA HIS A 187 -4.81 -15.12 32.91
C HIS A 187 -5.98 -14.75 32.00
N ALA A 188 -6.20 -15.49 30.90
CA ALA A 188 -7.27 -15.23 29.95
C ALA A 188 -8.64 -15.66 30.50
N ASN A 189 -9.68 -14.89 30.17
CA ASN A 189 -11.06 -15.32 30.38
C ASN A 189 -11.44 -16.45 29.39
N GLN A 190 -12.57 -17.12 29.62
CA GLN A 190 -12.96 -18.30 28.82
C GLN A 190 -13.05 -18.00 27.31
N MET A 191 -13.66 -16.87 26.93
CA MET A 191 -13.77 -16.50 25.51
C MET A 191 -12.39 -16.30 24.86
N MET A 192 -11.45 -15.67 25.57
CA MET A 192 -10.08 -15.49 25.06
C MET A 192 -9.32 -16.82 24.99
N LYS A 193 -9.50 -17.73 25.95
CA LYS A 193 -8.95 -19.10 25.89
C LYS A 193 -9.45 -19.83 24.65
N ASP A 194 -10.76 -19.79 24.39
CA ASP A 194 -11.39 -20.44 23.23
C ASP A 194 -10.88 -19.85 21.91
N LEU A 195 -10.70 -18.53 21.86
CA LEU A 195 -10.10 -17.84 20.72
C LEU A 195 -8.64 -18.27 20.50
N MET A 196 -7.84 -18.32 21.56
CA MET A 196 -6.42 -18.72 21.50
C MET A 196 -6.29 -20.17 21.01
N ASP A 197 -7.08 -21.07 21.58
CA ASP A 197 -7.08 -22.49 21.22
C ASP A 197 -7.51 -22.68 19.77
N LEU A 198 -8.64 -22.11 19.31
CA LEU A 198 -9.05 -22.25 17.91
C LEU A 198 -8.05 -21.61 16.94
N ALA A 199 -7.44 -20.47 17.30
CA ALA A 199 -6.43 -19.82 16.47
C ALA A 199 -5.16 -20.69 16.31
N TYR A 200 -4.74 -21.36 17.38
CA TYR A 200 -3.62 -22.29 17.38
C TYR A 200 -3.97 -23.61 16.66
N LEU A 201 -5.04 -24.29 17.08
CA LEU A 201 -5.46 -25.60 16.58
C LEU A 201 -5.81 -25.57 15.10
N LEU A 202 -6.48 -24.52 14.61
CA LEU A 202 -6.85 -24.41 13.20
C LEU A 202 -5.78 -23.68 12.38
N GLY A 203 -4.85 -22.99 13.05
CA GLY A 203 -3.82 -22.16 12.40
C GLY A 203 -4.40 -21.02 11.55
N GLN A 204 -5.63 -20.57 11.78
CA GLN A 204 -6.30 -19.56 10.93
C GLN A 204 -6.00 -18.12 11.35
N ARG A 205 -6.31 -17.15 10.47
CA ARG A 205 -6.07 -15.73 10.78
C ARG A 205 -7.07 -15.25 11.82
N PRO A 206 -6.75 -14.23 12.64
CA PRO A 206 -7.66 -13.74 13.67
C PRO A 206 -9.02 -13.33 13.10
N VAL A 207 -9.02 -12.73 11.88
CA VAL A 207 -10.25 -12.35 11.19
C VAL A 207 -11.13 -13.52 10.78
N ASP A 208 -10.51 -14.65 10.42
CA ASP A 208 -11.23 -15.86 10.04
C ASP A 208 -11.82 -16.54 11.31
N ILE A 209 -11.08 -16.53 12.42
CA ILE A 209 -11.49 -17.09 13.73
C ILE A 209 -12.68 -16.34 14.32
N VAL A 210 -12.61 -15.01 14.44
CA VAL A 210 -13.72 -14.23 15.03
C VAL A 210 -14.98 -14.24 14.16
N SER A 211 -14.84 -14.58 12.88
CA SER A 211 -15.96 -14.67 11.93
C SER A 211 -16.60 -16.05 11.83
N LEU A 212 -16.15 -17.03 12.63
CA LEU A 212 -16.73 -18.37 12.61
C LEU A 212 -18.22 -18.31 12.93
N HIS A 213 -19.01 -18.97 12.08
CA HIS A 213 -20.46 -19.02 12.14
C HIS A 213 -20.92 -20.47 12.10
N THR A 214 -22.01 -20.79 12.79
CA THR A 214 -22.64 -22.12 12.78
C THR A 214 -22.96 -22.69 11.40
N ARG A 215 -23.18 -21.85 10.38
CA ARG A 215 -23.41 -22.28 8.99
C ARG A 215 -22.19 -22.94 8.34
N GLN A 216 -21.03 -22.80 8.96
CA GLN A 216 -19.79 -23.42 8.54
C GLN A 216 -19.60 -24.81 9.16
N ILE A 217 -20.47 -25.20 10.10
CA ILE A 217 -20.41 -26.48 10.79
C ILE A 217 -21.44 -27.39 10.12
N ILE A 218 -20.96 -28.44 9.49
CA ILE A 218 -21.78 -29.45 8.80
C ILE A 218 -21.38 -30.78 9.40
N GLU A 219 -22.29 -31.40 10.15
CA GLU A 219 -22.00 -32.61 10.94
C GLU A 219 -20.77 -32.39 11.85
N ASP A 220 -19.73 -33.21 11.71
CA ASP A 220 -18.46 -33.09 12.43
C ASP A 220 -17.37 -32.38 11.59
N GLU A 221 -17.73 -31.60 10.57
CA GLU A 221 -16.78 -30.80 9.77
C GLU A 221 -16.97 -29.29 9.96
N LEU A 222 -15.86 -28.56 10.10
CA LEU A 222 -15.78 -27.11 10.08
C LEU A 222 -15.20 -26.60 8.75
N HIS A 223 -16.02 -25.87 7.99
CA HIS A 223 -15.71 -25.35 6.66
C HIS A 223 -15.31 -23.88 6.70
N ILE A 224 -14.04 -23.58 6.45
CA ILE A 224 -13.51 -22.21 6.50
C ILE A 224 -13.14 -21.73 5.10
N THR A 225 -13.73 -20.60 4.68
CA THR A 225 -13.26 -19.84 3.52
C THR A 225 -12.49 -18.61 4.00
N GLN A 226 -11.17 -18.61 3.83
CA GLN A 226 -10.31 -17.51 4.28
C GLN A 226 -10.69 -16.19 3.62
N GLN A 227 -10.89 -15.12 4.39
CA GLN A 227 -11.38 -13.86 3.84
C GLN A 227 -10.39 -13.20 2.88
N LYS A 228 -9.08 -13.29 3.18
CA LYS A 228 -8.01 -12.63 2.43
C LYS A 228 -7.67 -13.31 1.11
N THR A 229 -7.56 -14.64 1.11
CA THR A 229 -7.05 -15.45 -0.01
C THR A 229 -8.12 -16.28 -0.69
N LYS A 230 -9.32 -16.37 -0.09
CA LYS A 230 -10.42 -17.24 -0.53
C LYS A 230 -10.10 -18.74 -0.56
N ALA A 231 -9.00 -19.15 0.08
CA ALA A 231 -8.68 -20.56 0.27
C ALA A 231 -9.78 -21.24 1.08
N ARG A 232 -10.22 -22.41 0.62
CA ARG A 232 -11.26 -23.23 1.26
C ARG A 232 -10.60 -24.38 2.00
N LEU A 233 -10.90 -24.50 3.29
CA LEU A 233 -10.34 -25.49 4.19
C LEU A 233 -11.47 -26.22 4.90
N ARG A 234 -11.26 -27.49 5.21
CA ARG A 234 -12.15 -28.31 6.02
C ARG A 234 -11.36 -28.90 7.16
N PHE A 235 -11.92 -28.82 8.36
CA PHE A 235 -11.35 -29.35 9.58
C PHE A 235 -12.32 -30.32 10.21
N GLU A 236 -11.82 -31.46 10.64
CA GLU A 236 -12.59 -32.38 11.49
C GLU A 236 -12.79 -31.75 12.88
N ILE A 237 -14.00 -31.82 13.42
CA ILE A 237 -14.37 -31.29 14.74
C ILE A 237 -14.16 -32.40 15.77
N ILE A 238 -12.93 -32.49 16.27
CA ILE A 238 -12.50 -33.49 17.25
C ILE A 238 -11.76 -32.87 18.43
N GLY A 239 -11.66 -33.65 19.52
CA GLY A 239 -10.92 -33.29 20.73
C GLY A 239 -11.28 -31.89 21.24
N LYS A 240 -10.26 -31.06 21.46
CA LYS A 240 -10.43 -29.72 22.00
C LYS A 240 -11.29 -28.81 21.13
N THR A 241 -11.24 -28.96 19.80
CA THR A 241 -12.08 -28.19 18.87
C THR A 241 -13.56 -28.50 19.09
N LYS A 242 -13.89 -29.78 19.28
CA LYS A 242 -15.26 -30.23 19.59
C LYS A 242 -15.73 -29.67 20.93
N GLU A 243 -14.92 -29.79 21.98
CA GLU A 243 -15.21 -29.23 23.30
C GLU A 243 -15.53 -27.73 23.27
N ILE A 244 -14.77 -26.95 22.48
CA ILE A 244 -14.99 -25.51 22.34
C ILE A 244 -16.29 -25.25 21.59
N ILE A 245 -16.48 -25.90 20.44
CA ILE A 245 -17.67 -25.70 19.61
C ILE A 245 -18.93 -26.08 20.39
N ASP A 246 -18.97 -27.24 21.03
CA ASP A 246 -20.14 -27.69 21.80
C ASP A 246 -20.45 -26.75 22.98
N ARG A 247 -19.44 -26.10 23.56
CA ARG A 247 -19.61 -25.11 24.64
C ARG A 247 -20.18 -23.78 24.16
N ILE A 248 -19.78 -23.28 22.99
CA ILE A 248 -20.06 -21.88 22.58
C ILE A 248 -21.02 -21.75 21.40
N LYS A 249 -21.32 -22.84 20.69
CA LYS A 249 -22.12 -22.81 19.45
C LYS A 249 -23.57 -22.41 19.77
N PRO A 250 -24.07 -21.28 19.23
CA PRO A 250 -25.49 -20.95 19.30
C PRO A 250 -26.28 -21.77 18.26
N ASP A 251 -27.61 -21.81 18.36
CA ASP A 251 -28.46 -22.47 17.34
C ASP A 251 -28.20 -21.92 15.94
N ASN A 252 -28.15 -20.59 15.82
CA ASN A 252 -27.82 -19.91 14.58
C ASN A 252 -27.11 -18.59 14.86
N GLY A 253 -25.83 -18.49 14.49
CA GLY A 253 -25.08 -17.25 14.65
C GLY A 253 -23.57 -17.43 14.63
N TYR A 254 -22.89 -16.37 15.03
CA TYR A 254 -21.45 -16.35 15.20
C TYR A 254 -21.06 -17.03 16.52
N LEU A 255 -19.96 -17.78 16.51
CA LEU A 255 -19.43 -18.45 17.70
C LEU A 255 -18.88 -17.45 18.73
N PHE A 256 -18.37 -16.32 18.26
CA PHE A 256 -17.82 -15.26 19.11
C PHE A 256 -18.61 -13.97 18.95
N ILE A 257 -19.31 -13.58 20.02
CA ILE A 257 -20.08 -12.34 20.10
C ILE A 257 -19.53 -11.45 21.20
N ASN A 258 -19.73 -10.14 21.04
CA ASN A 258 -19.44 -9.17 22.09
C ASN A 258 -20.62 -9.09 23.09
N ARG A 259 -20.42 -8.31 24.16
CA ARG A 259 -21.43 -8.04 25.19
C ARG A 259 -22.76 -7.45 24.68
N HIS A 260 -22.81 -6.96 23.44
CA HIS A 260 -23.99 -6.39 22.80
C HIS A 260 -24.63 -7.37 21.79
N GLY A 261 -24.25 -8.65 21.80
CA GLY A 261 -24.78 -9.68 20.89
C GLY A 261 -24.30 -9.54 19.44
N ARG A 262 -23.34 -8.65 19.15
CA ARG A 262 -22.80 -8.47 17.81
C ARG A 262 -21.55 -9.33 17.59
N PRO A 263 -21.23 -9.71 16.34
CA PRO A 263 -20.05 -10.52 16.05
C PRO A 263 -18.78 -9.84 16.55
N LEU A 264 -17.89 -10.62 17.16
CA LEU A 264 -16.59 -10.11 17.60
C LEU A 264 -15.78 -9.66 16.39
N THR A 265 -15.12 -8.50 16.50
CA THR A 265 -14.30 -7.96 15.41
C THR A 265 -12.81 -8.20 15.66
N PRO A 266 -11.97 -8.23 14.61
CA PRO A 266 -10.52 -8.38 14.78
C PRO A 266 -9.89 -7.23 15.58
N ASP A 267 -10.48 -6.04 15.50
CA ASP A 267 -10.01 -4.86 16.23
C ASP A 267 -10.35 -4.99 17.72
N THR A 268 -11.57 -5.45 18.05
CA THR A 268 -11.97 -5.77 19.43
C THR A 268 -11.09 -6.86 20.03
N LEU A 269 -10.84 -7.95 19.28
CA LEU A 269 -9.93 -9.01 19.73
C LEU A 269 -8.52 -8.47 20.01
N ARG A 270 -7.98 -7.65 19.09
CA ARG A 270 -6.66 -7.04 19.28
C ARG A 270 -6.61 -6.16 20.52
N GLN A 271 -7.66 -5.39 20.78
CA GLN A 271 -7.77 -4.55 21.96
C GLN A 271 -7.83 -5.38 23.24
N GLN A 272 -8.74 -6.36 23.32
CA GLN A 272 -8.89 -7.23 24.48
C GLN A 272 -7.60 -8.01 24.78
N PHE A 273 -6.92 -8.50 23.74
CA PHE A 273 -5.64 -9.18 23.90
C PHE A 273 -4.53 -8.24 24.37
N ARG A 274 -4.53 -6.97 23.94
CA ARG A 274 -3.59 -5.97 24.46
C ARG A 274 -3.86 -5.70 25.94
N GLU A 275 -5.11 -5.46 26.33
CA GLU A 275 -5.51 -5.20 27.72
C GLU A 275 -5.15 -6.38 28.64
N LEU A 276 -5.36 -7.62 28.17
CA LEU A 276 -4.93 -8.82 28.88
C LEU A 276 -3.42 -8.81 29.15
N LYS A 277 -2.60 -8.55 28.12
CA LYS A 277 -1.14 -8.51 28.28
C LYS A 277 -0.67 -7.35 29.17
N GLU A 278 -1.32 -6.19 29.09
CA GLU A 278 -1.04 -5.05 29.98
C GLU A 278 -1.37 -5.39 31.44
N ALA A 279 -2.41 -6.19 31.69
CA ALA A 279 -2.72 -6.69 33.04
C ALA A 279 -1.68 -7.68 33.55
N ILE A 280 -1.26 -8.64 32.72
CA ILE A 280 -0.21 -9.63 33.06
C ILE A 280 1.12 -8.93 33.34
N LEU A 281 1.44 -7.89 32.56
CA LEU A 281 2.68 -7.13 32.70
C LEU A 281 2.84 -6.48 34.09
N LYS A 282 1.73 -6.17 34.77
CA LYS A 282 1.77 -5.63 36.14
C LYS A 282 2.30 -6.64 37.15
N SER A 283 2.02 -7.93 36.96
CA SER A 283 2.49 -9.01 37.84
C SER A 283 3.77 -9.68 37.36
N HIS A 284 4.08 -9.60 36.07
CA HIS A 284 5.25 -10.24 35.44
C HIS A 284 6.08 -9.22 34.62
N PRO A 285 6.71 -8.23 35.28
CA PRO A 285 7.50 -7.20 34.60
C PRO A 285 8.74 -7.78 33.90
N ASP A 286 9.26 -8.92 34.36
CA ASP A 286 10.36 -9.68 33.74
C ASP A 286 10.03 -10.16 32.32
N ARG A 287 8.73 -10.34 32.01
CA ARG A 287 8.23 -10.78 30.70
C ARG A 287 7.87 -9.63 29.77
N HIS A 288 8.29 -8.40 30.07
CA HIS A 288 7.90 -7.20 29.32
C HIS A 288 8.09 -7.33 27.81
N ASP A 289 9.29 -7.67 27.35
CA ASP A 289 9.59 -7.68 25.93
C ASP A 289 8.87 -8.80 25.18
N GLU A 290 8.74 -9.96 25.81
CA GLU A 290 7.99 -11.11 25.30
C GLU A 290 6.49 -10.75 25.14
N LEU A 291 5.86 -10.22 26.19
CA LEU A 291 4.45 -9.82 26.18
C LEU A 291 4.20 -8.67 25.22
N LYS A 292 5.04 -7.64 25.19
CA LYS A 292 4.92 -6.52 24.25
C LYS A 292 4.98 -7.00 22.81
N ASN A 293 5.88 -7.96 22.54
CA ASN A 293 6.04 -8.55 21.22
C ASN A 293 5.05 -9.67 20.92
N PHE A 294 4.26 -10.19 21.84
CA PHE A 294 3.24 -11.20 21.50
C PHE A 294 2.01 -10.54 20.86
N GLN A 295 1.71 -10.83 19.60
CA GLN A 295 0.44 -10.48 18.95
C GLN A 295 -0.41 -11.72 18.75
N PHE A 296 -1.74 -11.59 18.85
CA PHE A 296 -2.66 -12.72 18.67
C PHE A 296 -2.45 -13.48 17.34
N ARG A 297 -2.09 -12.76 16.27
CA ARG A 297 -1.79 -13.37 14.96
C ARG A 297 -0.54 -14.27 14.95
N ASP A 298 0.32 -14.19 15.97
CA ASP A 298 1.53 -15.01 16.07
C ASP A 298 1.19 -16.46 16.45
N LEU A 299 0.00 -16.73 16.98
CA LEU A 299 -0.52 -18.10 17.20
C LEU A 299 -0.56 -18.92 15.91
N ARG A 300 -0.81 -18.27 14.76
CA ARG A 300 -0.72 -18.91 13.45
C ARG A 300 0.70 -19.32 13.09
N ALA A 301 1.70 -18.51 13.48
CA ALA A 301 3.11 -18.86 13.25
C ALA A 301 3.57 -19.95 14.23
N LYS A 302 3.09 -19.93 15.47
CA LYS A 302 3.26 -21.01 16.44
C LYS A 302 2.71 -22.32 15.87
N ALA A 303 1.44 -22.36 15.47
CA ALA A 303 0.81 -23.53 14.85
C ALA A 303 1.60 -24.07 13.65
N ALA A 304 1.98 -23.20 12.71
CA ALA A 304 2.77 -23.60 11.54
C ALA A 304 4.14 -24.18 11.91
N THR A 305 4.79 -23.60 12.92
CA THR A 305 6.09 -24.07 13.40
C THR A 305 5.94 -25.42 14.09
N ASP A 306 4.94 -25.59 14.95
CA ASP A 306 4.76 -26.80 15.75
C ASP A 306 4.34 -27.99 14.86
N LEU A 307 3.53 -27.75 13.81
CA LEU A 307 3.24 -28.73 12.75
C LEU A 307 4.49 -29.11 11.94
N TYR A 308 5.36 -28.14 11.66
CA TYR A 308 6.61 -28.40 10.96
C TYR A 308 7.58 -29.21 11.83
N LEU A 309 7.69 -28.90 13.12
CA LEU A 309 8.56 -29.60 14.07
C LEU A 309 8.10 -31.04 14.28
N SER A 310 6.80 -31.26 14.52
CA SER A 310 6.20 -32.59 14.75
C SER A 310 6.02 -33.41 13.47
N GLY A 311 5.97 -32.77 12.30
CA GLY A 311 5.65 -33.42 11.05
C GLY A 311 6.48 -32.88 9.89
N SER A 312 5.79 -32.28 8.91
CA SER A 312 6.40 -31.80 7.68
C SER A 312 5.92 -30.40 7.35
N LYS A 313 6.69 -29.72 6.51
CA LYS A 313 6.31 -28.41 5.97
C LYS A 313 5.02 -28.46 5.13
N SER A 314 4.71 -29.61 4.51
CA SER A 314 3.47 -29.79 3.74
C SER A 314 2.24 -29.70 4.63
N ARG A 315 2.26 -30.36 5.80
CA ARG A 315 1.16 -30.31 6.77
C ARG A 315 0.88 -28.87 7.23
N ALA A 316 1.95 -28.13 7.55
CA ALA A 316 1.83 -26.71 7.88
C ALA A 316 1.27 -25.88 6.69
N GLN A 317 1.68 -26.17 5.47
CA GLN A 317 1.19 -25.49 4.27
C GLN A 317 -0.30 -25.72 4.03
N GLU A 318 -0.74 -26.97 4.10
CA GLU A 318 -2.13 -27.41 3.92
C GLU A 318 -3.04 -26.77 4.97
N GLN A 319 -2.69 -26.90 6.25
CA GLN A 319 -3.48 -26.35 7.35
C GLN A 319 -3.59 -24.82 7.29
N LEU A 320 -2.53 -24.13 6.89
CA LEU A 320 -2.57 -22.68 6.73
C LEU A 320 -3.29 -22.25 5.43
N GLY A 321 -3.59 -23.16 4.50
CA GLY A 321 -4.17 -22.82 3.20
C GLY A 321 -3.23 -21.96 2.35
N HIS A 322 -1.94 -22.26 2.37
CA HIS A 322 -0.94 -21.57 1.55
C HIS A 322 -0.73 -22.28 0.21
N THR A 323 -0.77 -21.52 -0.88
CA THR A 323 -0.53 -22.06 -2.22
C THR A 323 0.93 -22.47 -2.47
N SER A 324 1.90 -21.86 -1.79
CA SER A 324 3.33 -22.15 -2.00
C SER A 324 4.10 -22.34 -0.69
N GLY A 325 5.08 -23.25 -0.73
CA GLY A 325 5.97 -23.52 0.40
C GLY A 325 6.78 -22.29 0.85
N ARG A 326 7.12 -21.38 -0.06
CA ARG A 326 7.79 -20.11 0.25
C ARG A 326 6.94 -19.20 1.14
N MET A 327 5.61 -19.27 1.04
CA MET A 327 4.72 -18.54 1.94
C MET A 327 4.69 -19.19 3.32
N THR A 328 4.74 -20.52 3.39
CA THR A 328 4.79 -21.28 4.66
C THR A 328 6.11 -21.06 5.41
N GLU A 329 7.25 -20.97 4.72
CA GLU A 329 8.55 -20.63 5.33
C GLU A 329 8.50 -19.34 6.15
N ARG A 330 7.68 -18.36 5.73
CA ARG A 330 7.54 -17.09 6.46
C ARG A 330 6.81 -17.23 7.79
N TYR A 331 6.23 -18.38 8.09
CA TYR A 331 5.53 -18.68 9.34
C TYR A 331 6.28 -19.69 10.20
N ILE A 332 7.22 -20.44 9.65
CA ILE A 332 8.10 -21.33 10.41
C ILE A 332 9.16 -20.47 11.10
N ARG A 333 9.20 -20.51 12.44
CA ARG A 333 10.09 -19.68 13.27
C ARG A 333 11.21 -20.46 13.94
N LYS A 334 11.06 -21.78 14.04
CA LYS A 334 12.08 -22.68 14.56
C LYS A 334 12.39 -23.76 13.54
N THR A 335 13.67 -24.09 13.43
CA THR A 335 14.15 -25.24 12.67
C THR A 335 14.08 -26.50 13.53
N LYS A 336 14.07 -27.67 12.88
CA LYS A 336 14.26 -28.93 13.61
C LYS A 336 15.64 -28.98 14.26
N LEU A 337 15.77 -29.72 15.35
CA LEU A 337 17.06 -30.01 15.96
C LEU A 337 17.94 -30.74 14.94
N LEU A 338 19.13 -30.18 14.71
CA LEU A 338 20.14 -30.79 13.85
C LEU A 338 21.06 -31.61 14.74
N LYS A 339 21.25 -32.89 14.41
CA LYS A 339 22.28 -33.69 15.06
C LYS A 339 23.64 -33.23 14.52
N PRO A 340 24.60 -32.87 15.39
CA PRO A 340 25.98 -32.64 14.96
C PRO A 340 26.53 -33.89 14.26
N LEU A 341 27.47 -33.70 13.35
CA LEU A 341 28.20 -34.82 12.75
C LEU A 341 29.03 -35.49 13.84
N GLU A 342 28.77 -36.76 14.11
CA GLU A 342 29.65 -37.62 14.91
C GLU A 342 30.79 -38.11 14.00
N LYS A 343 32.04 -37.94 14.44
CA LYS A 343 33.25 -38.38 13.71
C LYS A 343 33.72 -39.73 14.21
#